data_AF-A0A8H9W6U7-F1
#
_entry.id   AF-A0A8H9W6U7-F1
#
_cell.length_a   1.000
_cell.length_b   1.000
_cell.length_c   1.000
_cell.angle_alpha   90.00
_cell.angle_beta   90.00
_cell.angle_gamma   90.00
#
_symmetry.space_group_name_H-M   'P 1'
#
loop_
_entity.id
_entity.type
_entity.pdbx_description
1 polymer ?
#
loop_
_entity_poly.entity_id
_entity_poly.type
_entity_poly.pdbx_seq_one_letter_code
_entity_poly.pdbx_strand_id
1 'polypeptide(L)' 'VPDNIKVIAQYEDIPMAIYHHDDNALGYQFHPESILTPNGAMLLQQSVAYLTRAK' A
#
# COMPACT_ATOMS: atom_id res chain seq x y z
N VAL A 1 9.40 -4.55 11.11
CA VAL A 1 9.01 -5.11 9.80
C VAL A 1 10.22 -5.85 9.24
N PRO A 2 10.07 -7.05 8.63
CA PRO A 2 11.20 -7.79 8.06
C PRO A 2 11.96 -7.00 6.97
N ASP A 3 13.25 -7.27 6.77
CA ASP A 3 14.12 -6.49 5.87
C ASP A 3 13.71 -6.56 4.39
N ASN A 4 13.05 -7.63 3.97
CA ASN A 4 12.54 -7.82 2.61
C ASN A 4 11.20 -7.10 2.35
N ILE A 5 10.65 -6.40 3.34
CA ILE A 5 9.41 -5.64 3.23
C ILE A 5 9.71 -4.16 3.36
N LYS A 6 9.38 -3.39 2.32
CA LYS A 6 9.57 -1.94 2.34
C LYS A 6 8.37 -1.26 2.99
N VAL A 7 8.59 -0.50 4.05
CA VAL A 7 7.59 0.43 4.58
C VAL A 7 7.51 1.65 3.65
N ILE A 8 6.31 1.94 3.15
CA ILE A 8 6.06 3.01 2.16
C ILE A 8 5.07 4.07 2.68
N ALA A 9 4.43 3.85 3.83
CA ALA A 9 3.74 4.89 4.58
C ALA A 9 3.83 4.60 6.08
N GLN A 10 3.82 5.64 6.91
CA GLN A 10 3.86 5.55 8.36
C GLN A 10 2.97 6.63 8.99
N TYR A 11 2.48 6.35 10.19
CA TYR A 11 1.86 7.31 11.08
C TYR A 11 2.52 7.16 12.44
N GLU A 12 3.24 8.19 12.89
CA GLU A 12 4.15 8.09 14.05
C GLU A 12 5.08 6.87 13.89
N ASP A 13 5.10 5.97 14.86
CA ASP A 13 5.92 4.76 14.86
C ASP A 13 5.19 3.53 14.28
N ILE A 14 4.00 3.73 13.69
CA ILE A 14 3.16 2.65 13.15
C ILE A 14 3.30 2.61 11.62
N PRO A 15 3.79 1.49 11.04
CA PRO A 15 3.75 1.28 9.60
C PRO A 15 2.30 1.22 9.08
N MET A 16 1.98 2.06 8.10
CA MET A 16 0.62 2.18 7.54
C MET A 16 0.48 1.58 6.15
N ALA A 17 1.57 1.50 5.38
CA ALA A 17 1.59 0.82 4.11
C ALA A 17 2.93 0.14 3.86
N ILE A 18 2.89 -1.01 3.21
CA ILE A 18 4.06 -1.83 2.89
C ILE A 18 4.04 -2.29 1.43
N TYR A 19 5.21 -2.54 0.87
CA TYR A 19 5.41 -3.18 -0.42
C TYR A 19 6.37 -4.36 -0.28
N HIS A 20 5.92 -5.53 -0.71
CA HIS A 20 6.75 -6.72 -0.88
C HIS A 20 7.16 -6.80 -2.35
N HIS A 21 8.44 -6.61 -2.64
CA HIS A 21 8.93 -6.56 -4.02
C HIS A 21 8.83 -7.92 -4.71
N ASP A 22 9.35 -8.98 -4.08
CA ASP A 22 9.45 -10.31 -4.72
C ASP A 22 8.07 -10.92 -5.03
N ASP A 23 7.11 -10.74 -4.12
CA ASP A 23 5.73 -11.20 -4.30
C ASP A 23 4.85 -10.19 -5.05
N ASN A 24 5.40 -9.03 -5.43
CA ASN A 24 4.69 -7.91 -6.04
C ASN A 24 3.34 -7.63 -5.35
N ALA A 25 3.40 -7.36 -4.04
CA ALA A 25 2.22 -7.20 -3.19
C ALA A 25 2.27 -5.88 -2.41
N LEU A 26 1.10 -5.23 -2.29
CA LEU A 26 0.89 -4.03 -1.48
C LEU A 26 -0.01 -4.34 -0.29
N GLY A 27 0.33 -3.78 0.87
CA GLY A 27 -0.48 -3.87 2.09
C GLY A 27 -0.81 -2.49 2.64
N TYR A 28 -2.04 -2.31 3.11
CA TYR A 28 -2.52 -1.09 3.77
C TYR A 28 -3.11 -1.46 5.14
N GLN A 29 -2.68 -0.76 6.18
CA GLN A 29 -3.21 -0.94 7.54
C GLN A 29 -4.57 -0.24 7.73
N PHE A 30 -4.86 0.77 6.90
CA PHE A 30 -6.12 1.49 6.88
C PHE A 30 -7.04 0.97 5.76
N HIS A 31 -8.28 1.44 5.76
CA HIS A 31 -9.33 1.07 4.81
C HIS A 31 -9.41 2.09 3.66
N PRO A 32 -8.70 1.91 2.53
CA PRO A 32 -8.80 2.80 1.37
C PRO A 32 -10.18 2.78 0.70
N GLU A 33 -11.03 1.81 1.01
CA GLU A 33 -12.42 1.72 0.54
C GLU A 33 -13.41 2.56 1.36
N SER A 34 -12.99 3.03 2.55
CA SER A 34 -13.87 3.78 3.45
C SER A 34 -14.16 5.19 2.94
N ILE A 35 -15.38 5.69 3.20
CA ILE A 35 -15.77 7.09 2.95
C ILE A 35 -14.85 8.10 3.67
N LEU A 36 -14.20 7.66 4.75
CA LEU A 36 -13.28 8.48 5.54
C LEU A 36 -11.87 8.56 4.94
N THR A 37 -11.61 7.91 3.80
CA THR A 37 -10.35 8.00 3.07
C THR A 37 -10.59 8.81 1.78
N PRO A 38 -10.44 10.14 1.77
CA PRO A 38 -10.88 11.00 0.67
C PRO A 38 -10.29 10.61 -0.70
N ASN A 39 -9.06 10.11 -0.71
CA ASN A 39 -8.33 9.71 -1.91
C ASN A 39 -8.24 8.18 -2.09
N GLY A 40 -9.05 7.42 -1.35
CA GLY A 40 -8.94 5.97 -1.26
C GLY A 40 -9.20 5.24 -2.58
N ALA A 41 -10.22 5.67 -3.34
CA ALA A 41 -10.50 5.14 -4.67
C ALA A 41 -9.34 5.36 -5.66
N MET A 42 -8.72 6.56 -5.65
CA MET A 42 -7.55 6.87 -6.49
C MET A 42 -6.36 6.01 -6.09
N LEU A 43 -6.10 5.85 -4.79
CA LEU A 43 -5.03 5.00 -4.28
C LEU A 43 -5.21 3.56 -4.76
N LEU A 44 -6.42 2.99 -4.67
CA LEU A 44 -6.69 1.62 -5.14
C LEU A 44 -6.45 1.48 -6.65
N GLN A 45 -6.91 2.43 -7.47
CA GLN A 45 -6.67 2.43 -8.91
C GLN A 45 -5.17 2.44 -9.24
N GLN A 46 -4.40 3.31 -8.58
CA GLN A 46 -2.96 3.40 -8.76
C GLN A 46 -2.25 2.13 -8.27
N SER A 47 -2.73 1.52 -7.19
CA SER A 47 -2.18 0.27 -6.64
C SER A 47 -2.32 -0.87 -7.64
N VAL A 48 -3.52 -1.06 -8.20
CA VAL A 48 -3.76 -2.08 -9.22
C VAL A 48 -2.92 -1.80 -10.48
N ALA A 49 -2.90 -0.56 -10.95
CA ALA A 49 -2.10 -0.18 -12.11
C ALA A 49 -0.60 -0.42 -11.88
N TYR A 50 -0.10 -0.16 -10.67
CA TYR A 50 1.29 -0.39 -10.29
C TYR A 50 1.63 -1.89 -10.29
N LEU A 51 0.83 -2.71 -9.59
CA LEU A 51 1.07 -4.15 -9.48
C LEU A 51 0.93 -4.87 -10.83
N THR A 52 0.07 -4.38 -11.72
CA THR A 52 -0.13 -4.98 -13.05
C THR A 52 0.86 -4.49 -14.11
N ARG A 53 1.56 -3.38 -13.87
CA ARG A 53 2.63 -2.86 -14.74
C ARG A 53 3.96 -3.60 -14.59
N ALA A 54 4.17 -4.34 -13.49
CA ALA A 54 5.41 -5.08 -13.23
C ALA A 54 5.55 -6.37 -14.07
N LYS A 55 5.04 -6.38 -15.30
CA LYS A 55 5.22 -7.46 -16.28
C LYS A 55 6.12 -7.01 -17.43
#